data_AF-A0A920LGJ5-F1
#
_entry.id   AF-A0A920LGJ5-F1
#
_cell.length_a   1.000
_cell.length_b   1.000
_cell.length_c   1.000
_cell.angle_alpha   90.00
_cell.angle_beta   90.00
_cell.angle_gamma   90.00
#
_symmetry.space_group_name_H-M   'P 1'
#
loop_
_entity.id
_entity.type
_entity.pdbx_description
1 polymer ?
#
loop_
_entity_poly.entity_id
_entity_poly.type
_entity_poly.pdbx_seq_one_letter_code
_entity_poly.pdbx_strand_id
1 'polypeptide(L)'
;MNASVNNIIQESDINYIETDKGNFQCSIAFSSIYNPKEFDFKKYPLINSTFLDGQLKPKKIFDEDKIRFMDFSVDQHQEIRFMYVLPFLKKCSFRVYFFGGEVMKNSDYEKR
;
A
#
# COMPACT_ATOMS: atom_id res chain seq x y z
N MET A 1 16.28 15.84 13.83
CA MET A 1 15.09 16.71 14.01
C MET A 1 14.15 16.44 12.86
N ASN A 2 12.88 16.11 13.14
CA ASN A 2 11.86 15.92 12.10
C ASN A 2 11.11 17.23 11.87
N ALA A 3 10.66 17.50 10.65
CA ALA A 3 9.82 18.65 10.30
C ALA A 3 8.64 18.15 9.47
N SER A 4 7.48 18.78 9.63
CA SER A 4 6.27 18.51 8.89
C SER A 4 6.07 19.58 7.82
N VAL A 5 5.87 19.16 6.58
CA VAL A 5 5.56 20.07 5.47
C VAL A 5 4.07 20.40 5.53
N ASN A 6 3.76 21.68 5.63
CA ASN A 6 2.40 22.20 5.67
C ASN A 6 1.91 22.56 4.26
N ASN A 7 2.79 23.14 3.43
CA ASN A 7 2.45 23.60 2.10
C ASN A 7 3.64 23.58 1.15
N ILE A 8 3.35 23.41 -0.14
CA ILE A 8 4.33 23.51 -1.24
C ILE A 8 3.71 24.40 -2.31
N ILE A 9 4.34 25.56 -2.55
CA ILE A 9 3.88 26.55 -3.53
C ILE A 9 4.91 26.56 -4.66
N GLN A 10 4.45 26.29 -5.89
CA GLN A 10 5.27 26.32 -7.09
C GLN A 10 5.03 27.62 -7.85
N GLU A 11 6.05 28.47 -7.96
CA GLU A 11 6.07 29.63 -8.86
C GLU A 11 6.97 29.35 -10.08
N SER A 12 7.04 30.29 -11.02
CA SER A 12 7.72 30.11 -12.31
C SER A 12 9.20 29.71 -12.20
N ASP A 13 9.93 30.27 -11.23
CA ASP A 13 11.38 30.08 -11.08
C ASP A 13 11.81 29.57 -9.69
N ILE A 14 10.94 29.67 -8.68
CA ILE A 14 11.24 29.34 -7.28
C ILE A 14 10.05 28.58 -6.68
N ASN A 15 10.35 27.56 -5.88
CA ASN A 15 9.39 26.85 -5.06
C ASN A 15 9.54 27.29 -3.60
N TYR A 16 8.41 27.43 -2.92
CA TYR A 16 8.35 27.76 -1.50
C TYR A 16 7.80 26.57 -0.71
N ILE A 17 8.53 26.16 0.31
CA ILE A 17 8.17 25.03 1.18
C ILE A 17 7.94 25.58 2.58
N GLU A 18 6.70 25.52 3.04
CA GLU A 18 6.31 25.93 4.39
C GLU A 18 6.29 24.71 5.30
N THR A 19 7.04 24.78 6.40
CA THR A 19 7.10 23.72 7.41
C THR A 19 6.74 24.25 8.80
N ASP A 20 6.51 23.35 9.74
CA ASP A 20 6.36 23.70 11.17
C ASP A 20 7.62 24.34 11.78
N LYS A 21 8.77 24.28 11.08
CA LYS A 21 10.06 24.82 11.53
C LYS A 21 10.54 26.04 10.75
N GLY A 22 9.72 26.53 9.83
CA GLY A 22 10.02 27.70 9.01
C GLY A 22 9.86 27.44 7.51
N ASN A 23 10.28 28.43 6.74
CA ASN A 23 10.04 28.51 5.31
C ASN A 23 11.36 28.37 4.53
N PHE A 24 11.31 27.62 3.44
CA PHE A 24 12.45 27.34 2.58
C PHE A 24 12.14 27.68 1.13
N GLN A 25 13.18 28.04 0.37
CA GLN A 25 13.08 28.33 -1.05
C GLN A 25 14.06 27.45 -1.83
N CYS A 26 13.63 26.92 -2.96
CA CYS A 26 14.50 26.13 -3.85
C CYS A 26 14.06 26.21 -5.31
N SER A 27 15.00 25.97 -6.23
CA SER A 27 14.70 25.91 -7.67
C SER A 27 14.00 24.61 -8.08
N ILE A 28 14.24 23.50 -7.36
CA ILE A 28 13.65 22.19 -7.62
C ILE A 28 13.20 21.55 -6.30
N ALA A 29 11.98 21.02 -6.26
CA ALA A 29 11.44 20.28 -5.12
C ALA A 29 10.90 18.91 -5.58
N PHE A 30 11.31 17.83 -4.90
CA PHE A 30 10.73 16.50 -5.05
C PHE A 30 9.87 16.20 -3.82
N SER A 31 8.60 15.91 -4.01
CA SER A 31 7.67 15.58 -2.92
C SER A 31 7.13 14.17 -3.10
N SER A 32 7.16 13.39 -2.02
CA SER A 32 6.47 12.09 -1.90
C SER A 32 5.20 12.19 -1.05
N ILE A 33 4.69 13.40 -0.80
CA ILE A 33 3.48 13.63 0.00
C ILE A 33 2.26 13.21 -0.82
N TYR A 34 1.48 12.28 -0.29
CA TYR A 34 0.27 11.79 -0.94
C TYR A 34 -0.90 12.76 -0.70
N ASN A 35 -1.40 13.41 -1.77
CA ASN A 35 -2.58 14.27 -1.71
C ASN A 35 -3.70 13.74 -2.65
N PRO A 36 -4.63 12.90 -2.15
CA PRO A 36 -5.68 12.30 -2.99
C PRO A 36 -6.64 13.34 -3.59
N LYS A 37 -6.72 14.56 -3.04
CA LYS A 37 -7.61 15.62 -3.55
C LYS A 37 -7.18 16.18 -4.91
N GLU A 38 -5.92 15.99 -5.29
CA GLU A 38 -5.38 16.45 -6.58
C GLU A 38 -5.73 15.50 -7.74
N PHE A 39 -6.25 14.31 -7.45
CA PHE A 39 -6.52 13.28 -8.45
C PHE A 39 -8.02 13.07 -8.63
N ASP A 40 -8.49 13.07 -9.89
CA ASP A 40 -9.86 12.65 -10.22
C ASP A 40 -9.93 11.13 -10.39
N PHE A 41 -10.32 10.46 -9.31
CA PHE A 41 -10.50 9.02 -9.30
C PHE A 41 -11.79 8.54 -9.99
N LYS A 42 -12.68 9.44 -10.47
CA LYS A 42 -13.80 9.02 -11.32
C LYS A 42 -13.34 8.60 -12.71
N LYS A 43 -12.35 9.33 -13.26
CA LYS A 43 -11.76 9.01 -14.56
C LYS A 43 -10.77 7.86 -14.48
N TYR A 44 -9.99 7.81 -13.40
CA TYR A 44 -9.01 6.76 -13.14
C TYR A 44 -9.28 6.13 -11.78
N PRO A 45 -10.12 5.09 -11.70
CA PRO A 45 -10.50 4.49 -10.43
C PRO A 45 -9.25 4.02 -9.68
N LEU A 46 -9.07 4.57 -8.48
CA LEU A 46 -8.03 4.11 -7.58
C LEU A 46 -8.38 2.70 -7.13
N ILE A 47 -7.52 1.75 -7.47
CA ILE A 47 -7.65 0.40 -6.95
C ILE A 47 -7.04 0.40 -5.56
N ASN A 48 -7.88 0.53 -4.53
CA ASN A 48 -7.45 0.45 -3.14
C ASN A 48 -7.04 -0.99 -2.83
N SER A 49 -5.74 -1.23 -2.71
CA SER A 49 -5.23 -2.51 -2.22
C SER A 49 -5.24 -2.52 -0.70
N THR A 50 -6.18 -3.23 -0.09
CA THR A 50 -6.05 -3.55 1.33
C THR A 50 -5.10 -4.74 1.46
N PHE A 51 -4.08 -4.62 2.30
CA PHE A 51 -3.19 -5.73 2.63
C PHE A 51 -3.52 -6.26 4.03
N LEU A 52 -3.52 -7.58 4.17
CA LEU A 52 -3.54 -8.23 5.46
C LEU A 52 -2.27 -9.06 5.63
N ASP A 53 -1.58 -8.81 6.73
CA ASP A 53 -0.40 -9.57 7.13
C ASP A 53 -0.81 -10.71 8.06
N GLY A 54 -0.44 -11.94 7.70
CA GLY A 54 -0.66 -13.12 8.52
C GLY A 54 0.64 -13.91 8.73
N GLN A 55 0.81 -14.45 9.93
CA GLN A 55 1.84 -15.44 10.23
C GLN A 55 1.17 -16.79 10.45
N LEU A 56 1.49 -17.78 9.62
CA LEU A 56 1.05 -19.16 9.85
C LEU A 56 2.23 -20.00 10.33
N LYS A 57 1.95 -20.95 11.21
CA LYS A 57 2.87 -22.08 11.41
C LYS A 57 2.80 -22.93 10.14
N PRO A 58 3.91 -23.19 9.44
CA PRO A 58 3.86 -23.95 8.21
C PRO A 58 3.31 -25.35 8.51
N LYS A 59 2.10 -25.66 8.02
CA LYS A 59 1.79 -27.03 7.63
C LYS A 59 2.63 -27.34 6.39
N LYS A 60 2.97 -28.61 6.15
CA LYS A 60 3.81 -29.14 5.04
C LYS A 60 3.38 -28.77 3.59
N ILE A 61 2.50 -27.78 3.43
CA ILE A 61 1.86 -27.34 2.19
C ILE A 61 2.68 -26.21 1.52
N PHE A 62 3.54 -25.51 2.27
CA PHE A 62 4.38 -24.44 1.73
C PHE A 62 5.77 -24.94 1.36
N ASP A 63 6.18 -24.61 0.15
CA ASP A 63 7.51 -24.91 -0.41
C ASP A 63 8.37 -23.66 -0.19
N GLU A 64 9.33 -23.72 0.72
CA GLU A 64 10.17 -22.59 1.12
C GLU A 64 11.08 -22.11 -0.02
N ASP A 65 11.34 -22.95 -1.01
CA ASP A 65 12.16 -22.65 -2.19
C ASP A 65 11.36 -22.02 -3.34
N LYS A 66 10.04 -21.87 -3.18
CA LYS A 66 9.14 -21.31 -4.21
C LYS A 66 8.47 -20.04 -3.74
N ILE A 67 8.76 -18.95 -4.45
CA ILE A 67 7.97 -17.72 -4.36
C ILE A 67 6.65 -17.94 -5.09
N ARG A 68 5.53 -17.67 -4.41
CA ARG A 68 4.20 -17.60 -5.06
C ARG A 68 3.81 -16.14 -5.22
N PHE A 69 3.75 -15.72 -6.48
CA PHE A 69 3.40 -14.37 -6.88
C PHE A 69 2.02 -14.37 -7.53
N MET A 70 1.12 -13.51 -7.04
CA MET A 70 -0.26 -13.38 -7.54
C MET A 70 -0.98 -14.73 -7.63
N ASP A 71 -1.05 -15.47 -6.52
CA ASP A 71 -1.78 -16.73 -6.48
C ASP A 71 -3.30 -16.45 -6.49
N PHE A 72 -3.95 -16.68 -7.64
CA PHE A 72 -5.40 -16.51 -7.86
C PHE A 72 -6.23 -17.74 -7.47
N SER A 73 -5.62 -18.81 -6.93
CA SER A 73 -6.35 -20.01 -6.50
C SER A 73 -7.23 -19.79 -5.27
N VAL A 74 -7.09 -18.63 -4.61
CA VAL A 74 -8.02 -18.20 -3.57
C VAL A 74 -9.41 -17.97 -4.18
N ASP A 75 -10.45 -18.21 -3.39
CA ASP A 75 -11.79 -17.78 -3.75
C ASP A 75 -11.75 -16.30 -4.15
N GLN A 76 -12.60 -15.87 -5.09
CA GLN A 76 -12.59 -14.51 -5.67
C GLN A 76 -13.77 -13.62 -5.20
N HIS A 77 -14.92 -14.16 -4.76
CA HIS A 77 -16.06 -13.35 -4.21
C HIS A 77 -16.40 -12.11 -5.04
N GLN A 78 -16.42 -12.26 -6.37
CA GLN A 78 -16.70 -11.16 -7.31
C GLN A 78 -15.71 -9.98 -7.26
N GLU A 79 -14.53 -10.18 -6.66
CA GLU A 79 -13.42 -9.22 -6.62
C GLU A 79 -12.12 -9.89 -7.09
N ILE A 80 -11.13 -9.08 -7.46
CA ILE A 80 -9.80 -9.60 -7.79
C ILE A 80 -9.04 -9.79 -6.47
N ARG A 81 -8.82 -11.05 -6.11
CA ARG A 81 -8.11 -11.44 -4.89
C ARG A 81 -6.90 -12.28 -5.25
N PHE A 82 -5.74 -11.91 -4.72
CA PHE A 82 -4.55 -12.73 -4.86
C PHE A 82 -3.65 -12.64 -3.65
N MET A 83 -2.85 -13.68 -3.45
CA MET A 83 -1.93 -13.79 -2.34
C MET A 83 -0.49 -13.75 -2.83
N TYR A 84 0.38 -13.13 -2.02
CA TYR A 84 1.82 -13.35 -2.10
C TYR A 84 2.27 -14.18 -0.90
N VAL A 85 3.08 -15.18 -1.18
CA VAL A 85 3.84 -15.89 -0.15
C VAL A 85 5.29 -15.48 -0.33
N LEU A 86 5.81 -14.73 0.64
CA LEU A 86 7.18 -14.26 0.63
C LEU A 86 7.95 -15.00 1.74
N PRO A 87 8.88 -15.90 1.37
CA PRO A 87 9.60 -16.73 2.33
C PRO A 87 10.73 -15.92 2.99
N PHE A 88 10.38 -14.97 3.87
CA PHE A 88 11.41 -14.12 4.50
C PHE A 88 12.07 -14.75 5.74
N LEU A 89 11.50 -15.81 6.34
CA LEU A 89 12.01 -16.47 7.56
C LEU A 89 11.63 -17.96 7.56
N LYS A 90 12.27 -18.79 8.40
CA LYS A 90 11.92 -20.21 8.72
C LYS A 90 10.46 -20.44 9.19
N LYS A 91 9.65 -19.39 9.22
CA LYS A 91 8.21 -19.36 9.45
C LYS A 91 7.59 -18.71 8.22
N CYS A 92 6.65 -19.40 7.58
CA CYS A 92 5.94 -18.86 6.43
C CYS A 92 5.07 -17.66 6.85
N SER A 93 5.51 -16.47 6.47
CA SER A 93 4.66 -15.27 6.45
C SER A 93 3.99 -15.17 5.10
N PHE A 94 2.70 -14.84 5.07
CA PHE A 94 1.97 -14.60 3.83
C PHE A 94 1.29 -13.24 3.91
N ARG A 95 1.18 -12.59 2.75
CA ARG A 95 0.48 -11.32 2.61
C ARG A 95 -0.61 -11.49 1.58
N VAL A 96 -1.86 -11.30 2.01
CA VAL A 96 -3.00 -11.36 1.10
C VAL A 96 -3.35 -9.93 0.67
N TYR A 97 -3.54 -9.75 -0.64
CA TYR A 97 -3.95 -8.47 -1.20
C TYR A 97 -5.37 -8.59 -1.76
N PHE A 98 -6.19 -7.59 -1.45
CA PHE A 98 -7.56 -7.46 -1.90
C PHE A 98 -7.66 -6.24 -2.78
N PHE A 99 -8.15 -6.43 -4.01
CA PHE A 99 -8.42 -5.35 -4.96
C PHE A 99 -9.93 -5.24 -5.08
N GLY A 100 -10.50 -4.35 -4.27
CA GLY A 100 -11.94 -4.13 -4.13
C GLY A 100 -12.23 -2.69 -3.74
N GLY A 101 -13.48 -2.26 -3.95
CA GLY A 101 -13.90 -0.89 -3.63
C GLY A 101 -14.02 -0.63 -2.13
N GLU A 102 -14.28 -1.66 -1.33
CA GLU A 102 -14.49 -1.56 0.12
C GLU A 102 -13.41 -2.29 0.93
N VAL A 103 -13.03 -1.70 2.05
CA VAL A 103 -12.07 -2.29 3.00
C VAL A 103 -12.78 -3.38 3.80
N MET A 104 -12.45 -4.66 3.59
CA MET A 104 -13.02 -5.78 4.36
C MET A 104 -12.60 -5.73 5.83
N LYS A 105 -13.47 -6.19 6.74
CA LYS A 105 -13.20 -6.27 8.18
C LYS A 105 -12.46 -7.56 8.54
N ASN A 106 -11.56 -7.52 9.53
CA ASN A 106 -10.80 -8.69 10.00
C ASN A 106 -11.70 -9.89 10.37
N SER A 107 -12.93 -9.66 10.84
CA SER A 107 -13.89 -10.72 11.20
C SER A 107 -14.34 -11.59 10.02
N ASP A 108 -14.27 -11.09 8.80
CA ASP A 108 -14.64 -11.84 7.60
C ASP A 108 -13.56 -12.87 7.22
N TYR A 109 -12.37 -12.76 7.82
CA TYR A 109 -11.22 -13.62 7.58
C TYR A 109 -11.18 -14.84 8.51
N GLU A 110 -11.48 -14.67 9.80
CA GLU A 110 -11.37 -15.76 10.80
C GLU A 110 -12.47 -16.82 10.69
N LYS A 111 -13.49 -16.59 9.84
CA LYS A 111 -14.58 -17.55 9.57
C LYS A 111 -14.21 -18.62 8.52
N ARG A 112 -12.93 -18.76 8.17
CA ARG A 112 -12.43 -19.76 7.19
C ARG A 112 -11.47 -20.76 7.81
#